data_AF-A0A930LKK6-F1
#
_entry.id   AF-A0A930LKK6-F1
#
_cell.length_a   1.000
_cell.length_b   1.000
_cell.length_c   1.000
_cell.angle_alpha   90.00
_cell.angle_beta   90.00
_cell.angle_gamma   90.00
#
_symmetry.space_group_name_H-M   'P 1'
#
loop_
_entity.id
_entity.type
_entity.pdbx_description
1 polymer ?
#
loop_
_entity_poly.entity_id
_entity_poly.type
_entity_poly.pdbx_seq_one_letter_code
_entity_poly.pdbx_strand_id
1 'polypeptide(L)'
;AEVTFQANPLYALMHETIYADGPSDGVLPGIPGYELSPSPAPTNWSAARVAASRPEFAPDADRLLFTGEHIFPWYYEEDPSLRPLAEVANLLAEKKDWGRLYDHAQLHKNEVPVVAAAYNPDVYVDFEHSMETARWVGNTHVWTSKTHHHDGFGSDSLTILGHLKNMLAEVHNQ
;
A
#
# COMPACT_ATOMS: atom_id res chain seq x y z
N ALA A 1 4.99 8.68 -27.42
CA ALA A 1 4.91 7.43 -26.65
C ALA A 1 3.52 7.36 -26.09
N GLU A 2 2.82 6.24 -26.29
CA GLU A 2 1.53 5.98 -25.64
C GLU A 2 1.84 5.45 -24.23
N VAL A 3 1.14 5.95 -23.22
CA VAL A 3 1.28 5.42 -21.85
C VAL A 3 0.49 4.10 -21.82
N THR A 4 1.19 2.98 -21.70
CA THR A 4 0.58 1.65 -21.74
C THR A 4 1.21 0.69 -20.73
N PHE A 5 0.39 -0.20 -20.18
CA PHE A 5 0.79 -1.34 -19.35
C PHE A 5 1.17 -2.57 -20.17
N GLN A 6 1.32 -2.48 -21.49
CA GLN A 6 1.67 -3.62 -22.36
C GLN A 6 2.87 -4.44 -21.86
N ALA A 7 3.88 -3.80 -21.29
CA ALA A 7 5.05 -4.49 -20.74
C ALA A 7 4.76 -5.22 -19.42
N ASN A 8 3.76 -4.76 -18.64
CA ASN A 8 3.46 -5.24 -17.30
C ASN A 8 1.92 -5.30 -17.03
N PRO A 9 1.13 -6.04 -17.83
CA PRO A 9 -0.34 -6.01 -17.71
C PRO A 9 -0.83 -6.63 -16.39
N LEU A 10 -0.05 -7.56 -15.81
CA LEU A 10 -0.35 -8.14 -14.51
C LEU A 10 -0.17 -7.14 -13.37
N TYR A 11 0.72 -6.15 -13.49
CA TYR A 11 0.82 -5.08 -12.49
C TYR A 11 -0.52 -4.35 -12.40
N ALA A 12 -1.07 -3.91 -13.54
CA ALA A 12 -2.37 -3.25 -13.56
C ALA A 12 -3.48 -4.15 -12.98
N LEU A 13 -3.52 -5.42 -13.42
CA LEU A 13 -4.54 -6.39 -13.01
C LEU A 13 -4.54 -6.71 -11.51
N MET A 14 -3.37 -6.81 -10.91
CA MET A 14 -3.23 -7.25 -9.52
C MET A 14 -3.01 -6.08 -8.54
N HIS A 15 -2.82 -4.85 -9.02
CA HIS A 15 -2.39 -3.71 -8.21
C HIS A 15 -3.25 -3.53 -6.95
N GLU A 16 -4.57 -3.49 -7.09
CA GLU A 16 -5.46 -3.24 -5.94
C GLU A 16 -5.57 -4.46 -5.00
N THR A 17 -5.32 -5.67 -5.51
CA THR A 17 -5.48 -6.92 -4.75
C THR A 17 -4.48 -7.05 -3.60
N ILE A 18 -3.36 -6.31 -3.64
CA ILE A 18 -2.34 -6.33 -2.58
C ILE A 18 -2.85 -5.74 -1.25
N TYR A 19 -3.96 -4.98 -1.29
CA TYR A 19 -4.62 -4.41 -0.13
C TYR A 19 -5.77 -5.29 0.40
N ALA A 20 -6.06 -6.40 -0.26
CA ALA A 20 -7.22 -7.24 0.03
C ALA A 20 -6.90 -8.31 1.10
N ASP A 21 -6.81 -7.89 2.36
CA ASP A 21 -6.44 -8.72 3.51
C ASP A 21 -7.65 -9.26 4.31
N GLY A 22 -8.75 -9.55 3.60
CA GLY A 22 -9.94 -10.22 4.15
C GLY A 22 -10.80 -9.36 5.09
N PRO A 23 -11.66 -9.92 5.96
CA PRO A 23 -11.61 -11.31 6.38
C PRO A 23 -12.62 -12.24 5.69
N SER A 24 -12.20 -13.50 5.63
CA SER A 24 -13.08 -14.67 5.51
C SER A 24 -13.79 -15.05 6.83
N ASP A 25 -13.43 -14.47 7.99
CA ASP A 25 -13.97 -14.81 9.33
C ASP A 25 -14.38 -13.63 10.24
N GLY A 26 -14.27 -12.37 9.80
CA GLY A 26 -14.86 -11.19 10.47
C GLY A 26 -14.14 -10.64 11.72
N VAL A 27 -13.04 -11.25 12.21
CA VAL A 27 -12.42 -10.88 13.50
C VAL A 27 -10.93 -10.64 13.38
N LEU A 28 -10.47 -9.42 13.65
CA LEU A 28 -9.05 -9.07 13.65
C LEU A 28 -8.65 -8.56 15.03
N PRO A 29 -7.45 -8.88 15.54
CA PRO A 29 -6.91 -8.13 16.66
C PRO A 29 -6.70 -6.71 16.15
N GLY A 30 -7.57 -5.79 16.57
CA GLY A 30 -7.53 -4.42 16.08
C GLY A 30 -6.14 -3.81 16.26
N ILE A 31 -5.68 -3.08 15.26
CA ILE A 31 -4.63 -2.09 15.46
C ILE A 31 -5.29 -0.95 16.25
N PRO A 32 -4.83 -0.61 17.47
CA PRO A 32 -5.42 0.51 18.21
C PRO A 32 -5.41 1.79 17.34
N GLY A 33 -6.59 2.32 17.02
CA GLY A 33 -6.76 3.47 16.13
C GLY A 33 -7.22 3.15 14.70
N TYR A 34 -7.36 1.87 14.33
CA TYR A 34 -7.71 1.45 12.96
C TYR A 34 -9.05 0.71 12.92
N GLU A 35 -10.10 1.37 12.40
CA GLU A 35 -11.45 0.78 12.30
C GLU A 35 -11.66 -0.10 11.05
N LEU A 36 -10.79 0.00 10.04
CA LEU A 36 -11.14 -0.40 8.66
C LEU A 36 -10.12 -1.30 7.93
N SER A 37 -9.10 -1.83 8.60
CA SER A 37 -8.19 -2.79 7.95
C SER A 37 -7.77 -3.96 8.85
N PRO A 38 -7.82 -5.20 8.34
CA PRO A 38 -8.40 -5.52 7.03
C PRO A 38 -9.93 -5.43 6.93
N SER A 39 -10.41 -5.18 5.70
CA SER A 39 -11.81 -4.93 5.37
C SER A 39 -12.47 -6.13 4.67
N PRO A 40 -13.56 -6.72 5.21
CA PRO A 40 -14.23 -7.88 4.61
C PRO A 40 -14.90 -7.57 3.28
N ALA A 41 -14.84 -6.31 2.87
CA ALA A 41 -15.45 -5.83 1.66
C ALA A 41 -14.55 -6.12 0.44
N PRO A 42 -15.15 -6.37 -0.73
CA PRO A 42 -14.41 -6.33 -1.98
C PRO A 42 -13.66 -4.99 -2.11
N THR A 43 -12.48 -5.02 -2.74
CA THR A 43 -11.72 -3.78 -3.01
C THR A 43 -12.58 -2.83 -3.84
N ASN A 44 -13.35 -3.37 -4.79
CA ASN A 44 -14.44 -2.77 -5.55
C ASN A 44 -14.05 -1.45 -6.25
N TRP A 45 -12.79 -1.32 -6.67
CA TRP A 45 -12.22 -0.07 -7.19
C TRP A 45 -12.18 1.04 -6.13
N SER A 46 -11.61 0.74 -4.97
CA SER A 46 -11.51 1.64 -3.81
C SER A 46 -10.88 2.98 -4.16
N ALA A 47 -9.80 2.99 -4.94
CA ALA A 47 -9.15 4.22 -5.39
C ALA A 47 -10.10 5.07 -6.25
N ALA A 48 -10.81 4.45 -7.19
CA ALA A 48 -11.78 5.12 -8.03
C ALA A 48 -12.97 5.66 -7.23
N ARG A 49 -13.50 4.88 -6.27
CA ARG A 49 -14.59 5.32 -5.38
C ARG A 49 -14.18 6.49 -4.50
N VAL A 50 -12.99 6.43 -3.91
CA VAL A 50 -12.46 7.50 -3.06
C VAL A 50 -12.23 8.76 -3.90
N ALA A 51 -11.60 8.65 -5.07
CA ALA A 51 -11.39 9.78 -5.97
C ALA A 51 -12.73 10.40 -6.41
N ALA A 52 -13.73 9.60 -6.79
CA ALA A 52 -15.05 10.08 -7.18
C ALA A 52 -15.80 10.80 -6.04
N SER A 53 -15.49 10.49 -4.77
CA SER A 53 -16.08 11.17 -3.61
C SER A 53 -15.42 12.53 -3.29
N ARG A 54 -14.36 12.90 -4.01
CA ARG A 54 -13.49 14.05 -3.74
C ARG A 54 -13.39 14.95 -4.97
N PRO A 55 -14.19 16.04 -5.05
CA PRO A 55 -14.23 16.93 -6.21
C PRO A 55 -12.86 17.49 -6.62
N GLU A 56 -11.91 17.61 -5.70
CA GLU A 56 -10.55 18.05 -5.99
C GLU A 56 -9.74 17.09 -6.88
N PHE A 57 -10.18 15.85 -7.05
CA PHE A 57 -9.61 14.87 -7.98
C PHE A 57 -10.33 14.82 -9.33
N ALA A 58 -11.33 15.67 -9.55
CA ALA A 58 -12.04 15.72 -10.83
C ALA A 58 -11.09 16.19 -11.96
N PRO A 59 -11.22 15.65 -13.19
CA PRO A 59 -10.36 16.04 -14.32
C PRO A 59 -10.45 17.53 -14.69
N ASP A 60 -11.56 18.19 -14.34
CA ASP A 60 -11.85 19.60 -14.59
C ASP A 60 -11.65 20.49 -13.34
N ALA A 61 -11.07 19.98 -12.27
CA ALA A 61 -10.74 20.78 -11.09
C ALA A 61 -9.69 21.85 -11.40
N ASP A 62 -9.77 23.00 -10.72
CA ASP A 62 -8.84 24.13 -10.90
C ASP A 62 -7.37 23.75 -10.68
N ARG A 63 -7.12 22.77 -9.81
CA ARG A 63 -5.80 22.20 -9.56
C ARG A 63 -5.82 20.71 -9.88
N LEU A 64 -4.95 20.30 -10.80
CA LEU A 64 -4.70 18.89 -11.05
C LEU A 64 -3.99 18.26 -9.85
N LEU A 65 -4.65 17.30 -9.21
CA LEU A 65 -4.06 16.42 -8.20
C LEU A 65 -3.67 15.08 -8.84
N PHE A 66 -2.51 14.55 -8.44
CA PHE A 66 -2.05 13.24 -8.89
C PHE A 66 -2.58 12.14 -7.98
N THR A 67 -2.86 10.97 -8.55
CA THR A 67 -3.42 9.81 -7.86
C THR A 67 -2.35 8.79 -7.43
N GLY A 68 -1.06 9.08 -7.65
CA GLY A 68 0.03 8.13 -7.40
C GLY A 68 -0.04 6.93 -8.35
N GLU A 69 0.18 5.72 -7.81
CA GLU A 69 0.26 4.47 -8.57
C GLU A 69 -1.08 3.73 -8.75
N HIS A 70 -2.20 4.33 -8.34
CA HIS A 70 -3.50 3.66 -8.36
C HIS A 70 -3.99 3.32 -9.77
N ILE A 71 -4.59 2.14 -9.91
CA ILE A 71 -5.24 1.66 -11.13
C ILE A 71 -6.75 1.89 -11.05
N PHE A 72 -7.31 2.41 -12.13
CA PHE A 72 -8.72 2.77 -12.26
C PHE A 72 -9.41 1.92 -13.35
N PRO A 73 -10.76 1.77 -13.32
CA PRO A 73 -11.50 1.01 -14.33
C PRO A 73 -11.21 1.44 -15.77
N TRP A 74 -11.08 2.75 -16.01
CA TRP A 74 -10.90 3.31 -17.35
C TRP A 74 -9.58 2.88 -18.01
N TYR A 75 -8.56 2.43 -17.27
CA TYR A 75 -7.35 1.86 -17.89
C TYR A 75 -7.68 0.64 -18.75
N TYR A 76 -8.69 -0.15 -18.36
CA TYR A 76 -9.15 -1.32 -19.12
C TYR A 76 -10.04 -0.95 -20.31
N GLU A 77 -10.54 0.29 -20.37
CA GLU A 77 -11.31 0.82 -21.50
C GLU A 77 -10.37 1.47 -22.53
N GLU A 78 -9.34 2.17 -22.05
CA GLU A 78 -8.48 3.01 -22.87
C GLU A 78 -7.23 2.27 -23.39
N ASP A 79 -6.55 1.47 -22.58
CA ASP A 79 -5.34 0.75 -22.98
C ASP A 79 -5.70 -0.53 -23.77
N PRO A 80 -5.38 -0.62 -25.09
CA PRO A 80 -5.71 -1.80 -25.89
C PRO A 80 -5.09 -3.09 -25.38
N SER A 81 -3.95 -3.02 -24.67
CA SER A 81 -3.29 -4.19 -24.07
C SER A 81 -4.02 -4.71 -22.83
N LEU A 82 -4.80 -3.86 -22.15
CA LEU A 82 -5.58 -4.21 -20.97
C LEU A 82 -7.03 -4.60 -21.28
N ARG A 83 -7.62 -4.09 -22.38
CA ARG A 83 -9.01 -4.42 -22.79
C ARG A 83 -9.38 -5.91 -22.69
N PRO A 84 -8.54 -6.88 -23.13
CA PRO A 84 -8.86 -8.30 -23.01
C PRO A 84 -9.01 -8.79 -21.56
N LEU A 85 -8.50 -8.04 -20.57
CA LEU A 85 -8.51 -8.37 -19.15
C LEU A 85 -9.62 -7.65 -18.38
N ALA A 86 -10.44 -6.81 -19.03
CA ALA A 86 -11.44 -5.97 -18.37
C ALA A 86 -12.45 -6.78 -17.52
N GLU A 87 -12.93 -7.91 -18.04
CA GLU A 87 -13.84 -8.80 -17.31
C GLU A 87 -13.16 -9.38 -16.06
N VAL A 88 -11.91 -9.84 -16.19
CA VAL A 88 -11.13 -10.39 -15.08
C VAL A 88 -10.85 -9.33 -14.01
N ALA A 89 -10.53 -8.10 -14.42
CA ALA A 89 -10.30 -6.99 -13.50
C ALA A 89 -11.55 -6.67 -12.67
N ASN A 90 -12.73 -6.67 -13.29
CA ASN A 90 -14.00 -6.50 -12.56
C ASN A 90 -14.28 -7.67 -11.60
N LEU A 91 -14.03 -8.92 -12.02
CA LEU A 91 -14.19 -10.07 -11.14
C LEU A 91 -13.27 -10.01 -9.91
N LEU A 92 -12.04 -9.53 -10.07
CA LEU A 92 -11.10 -9.33 -8.97
C LEU A 92 -11.57 -8.20 -8.04
N ALA A 93 -11.99 -7.06 -8.60
CA ALA A 93 -12.49 -5.92 -7.83
C ALA A 93 -13.73 -6.30 -7.01
N GLU A 94 -14.64 -7.12 -7.56
CA GLU A 94 -15.88 -7.54 -6.88
C GLU A 94 -15.72 -8.75 -5.95
N LYS A 95 -14.54 -9.40 -5.95
CA LYS A 95 -14.27 -10.58 -5.13
C LYS A 95 -14.42 -10.24 -3.64
N LYS A 96 -15.25 -11.02 -2.93
CA LYS A 96 -15.63 -10.79 -1.52
C LYS A 96 -14.96 -11.73 -0.53
N ASP A 97 -14.49 -12.87 -1.03
CA ASP A 97 -13.91 -13.97 -0.27
C ASP A 97 -12.38 -13.93 -0.33
N TRP A 98 -11.80 -12.74 -0.15
CA TRP A 98 -10.37 -12.61 0.04
C TRP A 98 -9.98 -13.28 1.36
N GLY A 99 -8.96 -14.14 1.30
CA GLY A 99 -8.35 -14.69 2.49
C GLY A 99 -7.52 -13.64 3.22
N ARG A 100 -7.00 -14.00 4.39
CA ARG A 100 -6.00 -13.19 5.08
C ARG A 100 -4.69 -13.23 4.31
N LEU A 101 -4.09 -12.08 4.03
CA LEU A 101 -2.72 -11.93 3.57
C LEU A 101 -1.75 -12.07 4.74
N TYR A 102 -2.14 -11.59 5.93
CA TYR A 102 -1.28 -11.58 7.11
C TYR A 102 -1.88 -12.34 8.31
N ASP A 103 -1.01 -13.07 9.02
CA ASP A 103 -1.32 -13.52 10.38
C ASP A 103 -1.07 -12.38 11.37
N HIS A 104 -2.12 -11.60 11.61
CA HIS A 104 -2.02 -10.44 12.49
C HIS A 104 -1.62 -10.78 13.93
N ALA A 105 -2.11 -11.90 14.45
CA ALA A 105 -1.76 -12.32 15.80
C ALA A 105 -0.27 -12.66 15.89
N GLN A 106 0.30 -13.27 14.84
CA GLN A 106 1.73 -13.55 14.73
C GLN A 106 2.57 -12.28 14.55
N LEU A 107 2.12 -11.32 13.74
CA LEU A 107 2.81 -10.03 13.57
C LEU A 107 2.85 -9.23 14.88
N HIS A 108 1.75 -9.19 15.62
CA HIS A 108 1.67 -8.45 16.88
C HIS A 108 2.63 -9.02 17.95
N LYS A 109 2.76 -10.35 18.04
CA LYS A 109 3.68 -11.02 18.97
C LYS A 109 5.09 -11.27 18.40
N ASN A 110 5.47 -10.57 17.33
CA ASN A 110 6.76 -10.78 16.71
C ASN A 110 7.90 -10.49 17.71
N GLU A 111 8.79 -11.47 17.90
CA GLU A 111 9.97 -11.38 18.75
C GLU A 111 11.25 -11.15 17.92
N VAL A 112 11.21 -11.31 16.59
CA VAL A 112 12.37 -11.10 15.73
C VAL A 112 12.59 -9.60 15.54
N PRO A 113 13.78 -9.04 15.79
CA PRO A 113 14.06 -7.63 15.57
C PRO A 113 13.75 -7.20 14.13
N VAL A 114 12.93 -6.14 13.99
CA VAL A 114 12.63 -5.50 12.72
C VAL A 114 13.13 -4.07 12.77
N VAL A 115 13.92 -3.68 11.77
CA VAL A 115 14.28 -2.28 11.53
C VAL A 115 13.67 -1.82 10.21
N ALA A 116 13.00 -0.68 10.22
CA ALA A 116 12.32 -0.13 9.06
C ALA A 116 12.69 1.33 8.82
N ALA A 117 12.55 1.77 7.58
CA ALA A 117 12.64 3.17 7.20
C ALA A 117 11.23 3.70 6.88
N ALA A 118 10.89 4.87 7.39
CA ALA A 118 9.65 5.58 7.05
C ALA A 118 9.97 7.04 6.70
N TYR A 119 9.31 7.58 5.69
CA TYR A 119 9.64 8.90 5.17
C TYR A 119 8.48 9.88 5.38
N ASN A 120 8.74 10.99 6.05
CA ASN A 120 7.72 12.00 6.33
C ASN A 120 7.09 12.59 5.05
N PRO A 121 7.83 12.84 3.95
CA PRO A 121 7.25 13.43 2.75
C PRO A 121 6.91 12.37 1.68
N ASP A 122 6.75 11.09 2.04
CA ASP A 122 6.29 10.07 1.09
C ASP A 122 4.86 10.38 0.62
N VAL A 123 4.66 10.35 -0.70
CA VAL A 123 3.38 10.66 -1.35
C VAL A 123 2.58 9.41 -1.72
N TYR A 124 3.16 8.22 -1.58
CA TYR A 124 2.56 6.93 -1.91
C TYR A 124 2.14 6.16 -0.66
N VAL A 125 2.96 6.18 0.39
CA VAL A 125 2.65 5.53 1.67
C VAL A 125 2.54 6.59 2.76
N ASP A 126 1.35 6.71 3.36
CA ASP A 126 1.14 7.68 4.44
C ASP A 126 2.06 7.40 5.64
N PHE A 127 2.71 8.45 6.13
CA PHE A 127 3.69 8.35 7.20
C PHE A 127 3.03 7.92 8.52
N GLU A 128 1.89 8.49 8.89
CA GLU A 128 1.25 8.16 10.17
C GLU A 128 0.72 6.73 10.17
N HIS A 129 0.15 6.26 9.06
CA HIS A 129 -0.24 4.85 8.90
C HIS A 129 0.96 3.89 8.96
N SER A 130 2.10 4.28 8.39
CA SER A 130 3.35 3.52 8.52
C SER A 130 3.79 3.41 9.97
N MET A 131 3.73 4.53 10.72
CA MET A 131 4.11 4.57 12.13
C MET A 131 3.12 3.81 13.03
N GLU A 132 1.82 3.84 12.74
CA GLU A 132 0.79 3.02 13.41
C GLU A 132 1.07 1.53 13.23
N THR A 133 1.34 1.10 11.99
CA THR A 133 1.72 -0.29 11.68
C THR A 133 2.98 -0.69 12.45
N ALA A 134 4.01 0.16 12.43
CA ALA A 134 5.25 -0.12 13.14
C ALA A 134 5.09 -0.18 14.67
N ARG A 135 4.19 0.60 15.26
CA ARG A 135 3.88 0.50 16.71
C ARG A 135 3.13 -0.77 17.06
N TRP A 136 2.40 -1.34 16.11
CA TRP A 136 1.56 -2.50 16.32
C TRP A 136 2.28 -3.83 16.03
N VAL A 137 3.15 -3.89 15.03
CA VAL A 137 3.99 -5.06 14.76
C VAL A 137 5.08 -5.16 15.83
N GLY A 138 5.13 -6.31 16.52
CA GLY A 138 6.07 -6.54 17.61
C GLY A 138 7.54 -6.36 17.19
N ASN A 139 8.36 -5.87 18.11
CA ASN A 139 9.82 -5.69 17.94
C ASN A 139 10.24 -4.85 16.72
N THR A 140 9.42 -3.88 16.32
CA THR A 140 9.71 -2.98 15.20
C THR A 140 10.31 -1.65 15.67
N HIS A 141 11.42 -1.27 15.05
CA HIS A 141 12.13 -0.02 15.29
C HIS A 141 12.25 0.76 13.98
N VAL A 142 11.86 2.04 14.00
CA VAL A 142 11.78 2.84 12.78
C VAL A 142 12.80 3.97 12.78
N TRP A 143 13.61 4.04 11.73
CA TRP A 143 14.32 5.24 11.36
C TRP A 143 13.44 6.11 10.46
N THR A 144 13.30 7.38 10.80
CA THR A 144 12.48 8.32 10.02
C THR A 144 13.34 9.31 9.26
N SER A 145 12.93 9.65 8.03
CA SER A 145 13.60 10.72 7.27
C SER A 145 12.64 11.84 6.85
N LYS A 146 13.12 13.07 6.97
CA LYS A 146 12.43 14.28 6.48
C LYS A 146 12.83 14.67 5.06
N THR A 147 13.79 13.98 4.46
CA THR A 147 14.42 14.36 3.19
C THR A 147 14.31 13.31 2.11
N HIS A 148 14.14 12.04 2.48
CA HIS A 148 13.90 10.96 1.52
C HIS A 148 12.40 10.91 1.15
N HIS A 149 12.13 10.48 -0.07
CA HIS A 149 10.79 10.16 -0.55
C HIS A 149 10.69 8.66 -0.87
N HIS A 150 9.62 8.22 -1.52
CA HIS A 150 9.35 6.82 -1.84
C HIS A 150 10.50 6.08 -2.53
N ASP A 151 11.22 6.77 -3.41
CA ASP A 151 12.39 6.24 -4.12
C ASP A 151 13.70 6.33 -3.30
N GLY A 152 13.61 6.66 -2.02
CA GLY A 152 14.74 6.93 -1.13
C GLY A 152 15.78 5.81 -1.16
N PHE A 153 15.34 4.54 -1.14
CA PHE A 153 16.26 3.43 -1.24
C PHE A 153 17.01 3.39 -2.57
N GLY A 154 16.36 3.74 -3.69
CA GLY A 154 16.99 3.80 -5.01
C GLY A 154 17.96 4.98 -5.16
N SER A 155 17.69 6.10 -4.49
CA SER A 155 18.48 7.32 -4.58
C SER A 155 19.63 7.42 -3.58
N ASP A 156 19.49 6.86 -2.37
CA ASP A 156 20.49 6.93 -1.29
C ASP A 156 20.57 5.63 -0.47
N SER A 157 20.79 4.50 -1.15
CA SER A 157 20.78 3.17 -0.53
C SER A 157 21.81 3.04 0.60
N LEU A 158 22.99 3.64 0.45
CA LEU A 158 24.09 3.49 1.42
C LEU A 158 23.78 4.16 2.76
N THR A 159 23.23 5.37 2.74
CA THR A 159 22.84 6.09 3.95
C THR A 159 21.72 5.34 4.68
N ILE A 160 20.69 4.94 3.95
CA ILE A 160 19.53 4.21 4.52
C ILE A 160 19.99 2.89 5.12
N LEU A 161 20.76 2.07 4.38
CA LEU A 161 21.29 0.81 4.90
C LEU A 161 22.22 1.01 6.10
N GLY A 162 23.00 2.10 6.12
CA GLY A 162 23.82 2.46 7.27
C GLY A 162 22.99 2.68 8.53
N HIS A 163 21.94 3.49 8.44
CA HIS A 163 21.01 3.72 9.56
C HIS A 163 20.36 2.42 10.04
N LEU A 164 19.80 1.62 9.12
CA LEU A 164 19.12 0.38 9.47
C LEU A 164 20.08 -0.63 10.12
N LYS A 165 21.29 -0.78 9.59
CA LYS A 165 22.30 -1.69 10.18
C LYS A 165 22.74 -1.25 11.56
N ASN A 166 22.95 0.05 11.78
CA ASN A 166 23.34 0.57 13.08
C ASN A 166 22.21 0.35 14.11
N MET A 167 20.96 0.64 13.74
CA MET A 167 19.81 0.36 14.60
C MET A 167 19.70 -1.13 14.93
N LEU A 168 19.87 -2.00 13.94
CA LEU A 168 19.77 -3.44 14.18
C LEU A 168 20.87 -3.93 15.15
N ALA A 169 22.08 -3.38 15.04
CA ALA A 169 23.17 -3.67 15.97
C ALA A 169 22.86 -3.16 17.39
N GLU A 170 22.23 -1.99 17.53
CA GLU A 170 21.80 -1.46 18.83
C GLU A 170 20.74 -2.34 19.48
N VAL A 171 19.74 -2.80 18.71
CA VAL A 171 18.67 -3.69 19.20
C VAL A 171 19.22 -5.04 19.65
N HIS A 172 20.20 -5.61 18.94
CA HIS A 172 20.82 -6.89 19.33
C HIS A 172 21.68 -6.82 20.60
N ASN A 173 22.15 -5.63 20.97
CA ASN A 173 23.04 -5.43 22.12
C ASN A 173 22.28 -5.03 23.41
N GLN A 174 20.94 -4.96 23.37
CA GLN A 174 20.05 -4.71 24.51
C GLN A 174 19.52 -6.02 25.09
#